data_AF-A0A936VL35-F1
#
_entry.id   AF-A0A936VL35-F1
#
_cell.length_a   1.000
_cell.length_b   1.000
_cell.length_c   1.000
_cell.angle_alpha   90.00
_cell.angle_beta   90.00
_cell.angle_gamma   90.00
#
_symmetry.space_group_name_H-M   'P 1'
#
loop_
_entity.id
_entity.type
_entity.pdbx_description
1 polymer ?
#
loop_
_entity_poly.entity_id
_entity_poly.type
_entity_poly.pdbx_seq_one_letter_code
_entity_poly.pdbx_strand_id
1 'polypeptide(L)'
;MSHTLSLPLARRSGAGWAGVAAIALLYAAMYGLNYWLPLQSTNYTTRIWDWSQAALSVAGGVAVLRYRRVLTPRTALIGLALGLLSGLAHTLRDPSFWWNAWQGVGVWVCFAGGAVLFQAGAAPRIAGFEPPPARIAWSLAAGIALAIPLAIINNLYFYTTSGAVQIRNPFASAFAALSPGIHEEVIFRFFVLALCLHLLRYSTARRLALIVAVGLAVVPHSLNHLPDLLLANPTMGIVMLMATCLLFGLPMAVLQVRRNLETAIAFHWWIDFVRFLFGF
;
A
#
# COMPACT_ATOMS: atom_id res chain seq x y z
N MET A 1 28.99 -32.21 -12.46
CA MET A 1 29.09 -31.54 -11.15
C MET A 1 29.10 -30.02 -11.39
N SER A 2 27.95 -29.36 -11.27
CA SER A 2 27.86 -27.91 -11.46
C SER A 2 28.30 -27.20 -10.19
N HIS A 3 29.47 -26.56 -10.21
CA HIS A 3 29.86 -25.57 -9.21
C HIS A 3 28.96 -24.33 -9.35
N THR A 4 27.75 -24.39 -8.82
CA THR A 4 26.99 -23.18 -8.53
C THR A 4 27.70 -22.49 -7.38
N LEU A 5 28.54 -21.51 -7.71
CA LEU A 5 29.14 -20.56 -6.78
C LEU A 5 28.02 -19.88 -5.98
N SER A 6 27.64 -20.48 -4.87
CA SER A 6 26.72 -19.85 -3.93
C SER A 6 27.44 -18.65 -3.33
N LEU A 7 27.04 -17.44 -3.74
CA LEU A 7 27.55 -16.21 -3.14
C LEU A 7 27.52 -16.33 -1.61
N PRO A 8 28.61 -15.97 -0.90
CA PRO A 8 28.64 -15.94 0.56
C PRO A 8 27.46 -15.16 1.12
N LEU A 9 26.92 -15.57 2.27
CA LEU A 9 25.77 -14.92 2.92
C LEU A 9 25.97 -13.41 3.09
N ALA A 10 27.19 -12.99 3.41
CA ALA A 10 27.54 -11.56 3.49
C ALA A 10 27.32 -10.81 2.18
N ARG A 11 27.70 -11.38 1.03
CA ARG A 11 27.46 -10.77 -0.29
C ARG A 11 25.98 -10.73 -0.64
N ARG A 12 25.22 -11.77 -0.28
CA ARG A 12 23.76 -11.81 -0.48
C ARG A 12 23.02 -10.77 0.38
N SER A 13 23.45 -10.61 1.63
CA SER A 13 22.97 -9.57 2.54
C SER A 13 23.25 -8.17 1.98
N GLY A 14 24.50 -7.91 1.56
CA GLY A 14 24.89 -6.63 0.95
C GLY A 14 24.09 -6.30 -0.31
N ALA A 15 23.86 -7.27 -1.19
CA ALA A 15 23.03 -7.09 -2.39
C ALA A 15 21.57 -6.75 -2.04
N GLY A 16 21.02 -7.36 -0.98
CA GLY A 16 19.69 -7.02 -0.48
C GLY A 16 19.56 -5.57 -0.04
N TRP A 17 20.53 -5.10 0.76
CA TRP A 17 20.59 -3.70 1.21
C TRP A 17 20.78 -2.71 0.05
N ALA A 18 21.65 -3.04 -0.92
CA ALA A 18 21.81 -2.24 -2.12
C ALA A 18 20.50 -2.15 -2.93
N GLY A 19 19.75 -3.25 -3.04
CA GLY A 19 18.45 -3.26 -3.72
C GLY A 19 17.41 -2.38 -3.02
N VAL A 20 17.33 -2.43 -1.70
CA VAL A 20 16.43 -1.57 -0.92
C VAL A 20 16.82 -0.09 -1.00
N ALA A 21 18.13 0.21 -0.95
CA ALA A 21 18.62 1.57 -1.15
C ALA A 21 18.28 2.09 -2.57
N ALA A 22 18.41 1.24 -3.60
CA ALA A 22 18.02 1.59 -4.96
C ALA A 22 16.53 1.91 -5.08
N ILE A 23 15.64 1.17 -4.41
CA ILE A 23 14.20 1.48 -4.37
C ILE A 23 13.97 2.87 -3.78
N ALA A 24 14.60 3.18 -2.64
CA ALA A 24 14.47 4.48 -2.00
C ALA A 24 14.96 5.63 -2.89
N LEU A 25 16.12 5.45 -3.53
CA LEU A 25 16.71 6.44 -4.44
C LEU A 25 15.86 6.64 -5.71
N LEU A 26 15.32 5.55 -6.28
CA LEU A 26 14.42 5.62 -7.43
C LEU A 26 13.14 6.39 -7.09
N TYR A 27 12.54 6.11 -5.93
CA TYR A 27 11.38 6.88 -5.47
C TYR A 27 11.73 8.36 -5.26
N ALA A 28 12.85 8.67 -4.61
CA ALA A 28 13.29 10.05 -4.39
C ALA A 28 13.54 10.79 -5.72
N ALA A 29 14.17 10.13 -6.70
CA ALA A 29 14.37 10.69 -8.03
C ALA A 29 13.03 10.92 -8.75
N MET A 30 12.11 9.96 -8.70
CA MET A 30 10.75 10.08 -9.25
C MET A 30 9.98 11.23 -8.60
N TYR A 31 10.09 11.40 -7.28
CA TYR A 31 9.48 12.50 -6.52
C TYR A 31 10.08 13.86 -6.88
N GLY A 32 11.41 13.95 -7.06
CA GLY A 32 12.06 15.17 -7.52
C GLY A 32 11.70 15.53 -8.96
N LEU A 33 11.68 14.54 -9.86
CA LEU A 33 11.25 14.71 -11.26
C LEU A 33 9.80 15.17 -11.38
N ASN A 34 8.94 14.78 -10.42
CA ASN A 34 7.55 15.21 -10.36
C ASN A 34 7.43 16.75 -10.40
N TYR A 35 8.30 17.45 -9.64
CA TYR A 35 8.33 18.91 -9.60
C TYR A 35 9.02 19.55 -10.80
N TRP A 36 9.99 18.85 -11.41
CA TRP A 36 10.77 19.41 -12.50
C TRP A 36 10.07 19.31 -13.86
N LEU A 37 9.30 18.25 -14.09
CA LEU A 37 8.61 18.03 -15.36
C LEU A 37 7.31 18.85 -15.43
N PRO A 38 6.99 19.47 -16.58
CA PRO A 38 5.82 20.34 -16.70
C PRO A 38 4.53 19.58 -16.40
N LEU A 39 3.63 20.21 -15.64
CA LEU A 39 2.28 19.71 -15.44
C LEU A 39 1.53 19.74 -16.80
N GLN A 40 0.97 18.60 -17.18
CA GLN A 40 0.04 18.52 -18.31
C GLN A 40 -1.38 18.79 -17.75
N SER A 41 -2.36 17.94 -18.03
CA SER A 41 -3.73 18.03 -17.48
C SER A 41 -3.87 17.41 -16.09
N THR A 42 -2.83 17.41 -15.28
CA THR A 42 -2.79 16.76 -13.95
C THR A 42 -2.09 17.66 -12.93
N ASN A 43 -2.21 17.33 -11.64
CA ASN A 43 -1.48 17.98 -10.55
C ASN A 43 -0.30 17.11 -10.08
N TYR A 44 0.53 17.66 -9.18
CA TYR A 44 1.72 16.96 -8.72
C TYR A 44 1.35 15.71 -7.88
N THR A 45 0.28 15.76 -7.10
CA THR A 45 -0.20 14.65 -6.25
C THR A 45 -0.67 13.46 -7.10
N THR A 46 -1.55 13.69 -8.05
CA THR A 46 -2.07 12.65 -8.95
C THR A 46 -0.95 12.05 -9.79
N ARG A 47 -0.05 12.86 -10.36
CA ARG A 47 1.06 12.35 -11.16
C ARG A 47 1.99 11.41 -10.39
N ILE A 48 2.43 11.77 -9.18
CA ILE A 48 3.33 10.91 -8.41
C ILE A 48 2.63 9.63 -7.96
N TRP A 49 1.33 9.73 -7.67
CA TRP A 49 0.48 8.58 -7.39
C TRP A 49 0.50 7.60 -8.57
N ASP A 50 0.26 8.09 -9.78
CA ASP A 50 0.20 7.29 -11.00
C ASP A 50 1.55 6.63 -11.31
N TRP A 51 2.63 7.39 -11.20
CA TRP A 51 3.99 6.89 -11.44
C TRP A 51 4.39 5.82 -10.43
N SER A 52 4.09 6.04 -9.14
CA SER A 52 4.40 5.06 -8.09
C SER A 52 3.56 3.79 -8.23
N GLN A 53 2.26 3.91 -8.53
CA GLN A 53 1.39 2.77 -8.83
C GLN A 53 1.90 1.98 -10.03
N ALA A 54 2.30 2.66 -11.11
CA ALA A 54 2.86 2.02 -12.30
C ALA A 54 4.16 1.27 -12.00
N ALA A 55 5.10 1.93 -11.32
CA ALA A 55 6.38 1.33 -10.96
C ALA A 55 6.20 0.07 -10.09
N LEU A 56 5.31 0.14 -9.10
CA LEU A 56 5.02 -0.98 -8.21
C LEU A 56 4.25 -2.10 -8.92
N SER A 57 3.33 -1.78 -9.82
CA SER A 57 2.59 -2.77 -10.62
C SER A 57 3.53 -3.52 -11.57
N VAL A 58 4.45 -2.81 -12.23
CA VAL A 58 5.51 -3.42 -13.06
C VAL A 58 6.41 -4.32 -12.22
N ALA A 59 6.88 -3.85 -11.06
CA ALA A 59 7.69 -4.65 -10.15
C ALA A 59 6.93 -5.90 -9.64
N GLY A 60 5.63 -5.77 -9.37
CA GLY A 60 4.74 -6.88 -9.02
C GLY A 60 4.64 -7.90 -10.15
N GLY A 61 4.48 -7.44 -11.38
CA GLY A 61 4.44 -8.29 -12.57
C GLY A 61 5.75 -9.05 -12.77
N VAL A 62 6.89 -8.36 -12.61
CA VAL A 62 8.22 -8.99 -12.64
C VAL A 62 8.35 -10.05 -11.55
N ALA A 63 7.87 -9.79 -10.33
CA ALA A 63 7.89 -10.76 -9.24
C ALA A 63 7.03 -11.98 -9.57
N VAL A 64 5.81 -11.80 -10.07
CA VAL A 64 4.93 -12.88 -10.53
C VAL A 64 5.60 -13.71 -11.61
N LEU A 65 6.16 -13.09 -12.65
CA LEU A 65 6.84 -13.80 -13.74
C LEU A 65 8.07 -14.58 -13.24
N ARG A 66 8.87 -13.97 -12.36
CA ARG A 66 10.10 -14.58 -11.82
C ARG A 66 9.83 -15.76 -10.90
N TYR A 67 8.74 -15.72 -10.14
CA TYR A 67 8.36 -16.71 -9.13
C TYR A 67 7.07 -17.46 -9.49
N ARG A 68 6.68 -17.47 -10.77
CA ARG A 68 5.42 -18.07 -11.27
C ARG A 68 5.19 -19.52 -10.87
N ARG A 69 6.27 -20.29 -10.64
CA ARG A 69 6.18 -21.69 -10.21
C ARG A 69 5.61 -21.87 -8.80
N VAL A 70 5.63 -20.82 -7.98
CA VAL A 70 5.09 -20.81 -6.62
C VAL A 70 3.68 -20.20 -6.58
N LEU A 71 3.24 -19.55 -7.66
CA LEU A 71 1.92 -18.94 -7.72
C LEU A 71 0.84 -20.03 -7.67
N THR A 72 0.00 -19.97 -6.64
CA THR A 72 -1.17 -20.86 -6.54
C THR A 72 -2.38 -20.24 -7.23
N PRO A 73 -3.28 -21.03 -7.84
CA PRO A 73 -4.53 -20.52 -8.41
C PRO A 73 -5.38 -19.76 -7.38
N ARG A 74 -5.40 -20.23 -6.12
CA ARG A 74 -6.08 -19.57 -5.01
C ARG A 74 -5.57 -18.14 -4.80
N THR A 75 -4.25 -17.96 -4.74
CA THR A 75 -3.65 -16.62 -4.61
C THR A 75 -4.01 -15.72 -5.79
N ALA A 76 -3.96 -16.24 -7.02
CA ALA A 76 -4.32 -15.48 -8.21
C ALA A 76 -5.79 -15.03 -8.19
N LEU A 77 -6.71 -15.93 -7.79
CA LEU A 77 -8.15 -15.65 -7.69
C LEU A 77 -8.49 -14.65 -6.59
N ILE A 78 -7.84 -14.74 -5.42
CA ILE A 78 -8.03 -13.75 -4.35
C ILE A 78 -7.57 -12.37 -4.83
N GLY A 79 -6.40 -12.28 -5.46
CA GLY A 79 -5.91 -11.01 -6.02
C GLY A 79 -6.84 -10.45 -7.08
N LEU A 80 -7.39 -11.30 -7.96
CA LEU A 80 -8.37 -10.87 -8.97
C LEU A 80 -9.65 -10.36 -8.32
N ALA A 81 -10.18 -11.05 -7.31
CA ALA A 81 -11.37 -10.61 -6.57
C ALA A 81 -11.15 -9.25 -5.89
N LEU A 82 -9.99 -9.04 -5.24
CA LEU A 82 -9.63 -7.75 -4.65
C LEU A 82 -9.49 -6.65 -5.71
N GLY A 83 -8.87 -6.96 -6.85
CA GLY A 83 -8.71 -6.02 -7.96
C GLY A 83 -10.05 -5.60 -8.56
N LEU A 84 -10.95 -6.56 -8.79
CA LEU A 84 -12.31 -6.28 -9.26
C LEU A 84 -13.10 -5.44 -8.25
N LEU A 85 -13.06 -5.80 -6.96
CA LEU A 85 -13.74 -5.03 -5.92
C LEU A 85 -13.20 -3.59 -5.81
N SER A 86 -11.88 -3.42 -5.85
CA SER A 86 -11.23 -2.11 -5.79
C SER A 86 -11.59 -1.24 -7.01
N GLY A 87 -11.44 -1.79 -8.22
CA GLY A 87 -11.75 -1.07 -9.45
C GLY A 87 -13.23 -0.74 -9.61
N LEU A 88 -14.14 -1.66 -9.25
CA LEU A 88 -15.59 -1.39 -9.25
C LEU A 88 -15.97 -0.35 -8.19
N ALA A 89 -15.38 -0.39 -7.01
CA ALA A 89 -15.60 0.65 -6.00
C ALA A 89 -15.15 2.03 -6.47
N HIS A 90 -14.07 2.09 -7.25
CA HIS A 90 -13.51 3.34 -7.78
C HIS A 90 -14.43 4.03 -8.80
N THR A 91 -15.32 3.28 -9.47
CA THR A 91 -16.28 3.87 -10.43
C THR A 91 -17.22 4.90 -9.79
N LEU A 92 -17.42 4.85 -8.48
CA LEU A 92 -18.21 5.84 -7.74
C LEU A 92 -17.51 7.20 -7.61
N ARG A 93 -16.19 7.26 -7.83
CA ARG A 93 -15.38 8.48 -7.71
C ARG A 93 -14.82 8.95 -9.06
N ASP A 94 -14.55 8.01 -9.96
CA ASP A 94 -14.07 8.30 -11.31
C ASP A 94 -14.84 7.45 -12.35
N PRO A 95 -15.57 8.07 -13.29
CA PRO A 95 -16.29 7.36 -14.34
C PRO A 95 -15.38 6.69 -15.38
N SER A 96 -14.07 6.97 -15.39
CA SER A 96 -13.11 6.44 -16.36
C SER A 96 -12.92 4.93 -16.22
N PHE A 97 -13.48 4.18 -17.16
CA PHE A 97 -13.29 2.73 -17.24
C PHE A 97 -11.81 2.32 -17.22
N TRP A 98 -10.97 3.02 -18.00
CA TRP A 98 -9.55 2.69 -18.11
C TRP A 98 -8.80 2.89 -16.79
N TRP A 99 -9.17 3.92 -16.03
CA TRP A 99 -8.56 4.19 -14.74
C TRP A 99 -8.93 3.14 -13.69
N ASN A 100 -10.21 2.78 -13.65
CA ASN A 100 -10.75 1.73 -12.79
C ASN A 100 -10.11 0.36 -13.11
N ALA A 101 -9.95 0.05 -14.40
CA ALA A 101 -9.29 -1.18 -14.84
C ALA A 101 -7.80 -1.18 -14.47
N TRP A 102 -7.10 -0.06 -14.67
CA TRP A 102 -5.69 0.09 -14.31
C TRP A 102 -5.44 -0.14 -12.82
N GLN A 103 -6.29 0.46 -11.97
CA GLN A 103 -6.23 0.25 -10.53
C GLN A 103 -6.46 -1.22 -10.16
N GLY A 104 -7.51 -1.84 -10.71
CA GLY A 104 -7.83 -3.24 -10.43
C GLY A 104 -6.73 -4.22 -10.86
N VAL A 105 -6.13 -3.99 -12.04
CA VAL A 105 -4.98 -4.76 -12.52
C VAL A 105 -3.77 -4.56 -11.61
N GLY A 106 -3.49 -3.32 -11.20
CA GLY A 106 -2.41 -3.02 -10.25
C GLY A 106 -2.58 -3.78 -8.93
N VAL A 107 -3.78 -3.77 -8.34
CA VAL A 107 -4.10 -4.55 -7.13
C VAL A 107 -3.88 -6.04 -7.35
N TRP A 108 -4.39 -6.59 -8.44
CA TRP A 108 -4.26 -8.02 -8.72
C TRP A 108 -2.79 -8.44 -8.83
N VAL A 109 -2.00 -7.69 -9.61
CA VAL A 109 -0.60 -8.00 -9.88
C VAL A 109 0.27 -7.76 -8.64
N CYS A 110 0.06 -6.68 -7.88
CA CYS A 110 0.80 -6.42 -6.65
C CYS A 110 0.45 -7.41 -5.53
N PHE A 111 -0.82 -7.82 -5.39
CA PHE A 111 -1.20 -8.87 -4.44
C PHE A 111 -0.52 -10.19 -4.79
N ALA A 112 -0.65 -10.63 -6.06
CA ALA A 112 -0.02 -11.86 -6.51
C ALA A 112 1.50 -11.81 -6.36
N GLY A 113 2.11 -10.67 -6.73
CA GLY A 113 3.54 -10.40 -6.58
C GLY A 113 4.00 -10.49 -5.12
N GLY A 114 3.30 -9.84 -4.20
CA GLY A 114 3.63 -9.88 -2.77
C GLY A 114 3.51 -11.29 -2.20
N ALA A 115 2.44 -11.99 -2.56
CA ALA A 115 2.20 -13.36 -2.12
C ALA A 115 3.28 -14.33 -2.61
N VAL A 116 3.70 -14.27 -3.88
CA VAL A 116 4.78 -15.15 -4.38
C VAL A 116 6.12 -14.84 -3.75
N LEU A 117 6.40 -13.57 -3.43
CA LEU A 117 7.63 -13.18 -2.73
C LEU A 117 7.66 -13.76 -1.31
N PHE A 118 6.57 -13.66 -0.55
CA PHE A 118 6.48 -14.27 0.78
C PHE A 118 6.55 -15.80 0.74
N GLN A 119 5.99 -16.44 -0.29
CA GLN A 119 6.07 -17.90 -0.44
C GLN A 119 7.46 -18.37 -0.87
N ALA A 120 8.16 -17.62 -1.73
CA ALA A 120 9.50 -17.94 -2.22
C ALA A 120 10.63 -17.64 -1.21
N GLY A 121 10.39 -16.75 -0.25
CA GLY A 121 11.35 -16.35 0.78
C GLY A 121 11.29 -17.17 2.07
N ALA A 122 12.37 -17.11 2.85
CA ALA A 122 12.35 -17.46 4.27
C ALA A 122 11.74 -16.30 5.08
N ALA A 123 11.08 -16.64 6.20
CA ALA A 123 10.35 -15.73 7.08
C ALA A 123 11.06 -14.38 7.37
N PRO A 124 10.32 -13.27 7.60
CA PRO A 124 8.90 -13.22 7.95
C PRO A 124 7.94 -13.15 6.75
N ARG A 125 6.74 -13.71 6.95
CA ARG A 125 5.62 -13.69 5.99
C ARG A 125 4.48 -12.86 6.56
N ILE A 126 3.84 -12.07 5.72
CA ILE A 126 2.57 -11.42 6.07
C ILE A 126 1.44 -12.29 5.50
N ALA A 127 0.55 -12.75 6.37
CA ALA A 127 -0.62 -13.51 5.95
C ALA A 127 -1.61 -12.61 5.20
N GLY A 128 -2.29 -13.20 4.22
CA GLY A 128 -3.32 -12.51 3.44
C GLY A 128 -4.41 -13.48 3.00
N PHE A 129 -5.60 -13.30 3.54
CA PHE A 129 -6.81 -14.08 3.25
C PHE A 129 -6.60 -15.58 3.50
N GLU A 130 -5.99 -15.93 4.62
CA GLU A 130 -5.76 -17.32 5.02
C GLU A 130 -7.01 -17.93 5.67
N PRO A 131 -7.36 -19.18 5.34
CA PRO A 131 -8.51 -19.84 5.95
C PRO A 131 -8.26 -20.12 7.45
N PRO A 132 -9.32 -20.34 8.26
CA PRO A 132 -10.73 -20.41 7.86
C PRO A 132 -11.41 -19.03 7.74
N PRO A 133 -12.60 -18.93 7.09
CA PRO A 133 -13.35 -17.68 6.94
C PRO A 133 -13.64 -16.95 8.27
N ALA A 134 -13.84 -17.70 9.36
CA ALA A 134 -14.01 -17.12 10.69
C ALA A 134 -12.82 -16.27 11.14
N ARG A 135 -11.59 -16.67 10.77
CA ARG A 135 -10.38 -15.89 11.05
C ARG A 135 -10.34 -14.60 10.24
N ILE A 136 -10.75 -14.66 8.97
CA ILE A 136 -10.87 -13.47 8.10
C ILE A 136 -11.88 -12.50 8.72
N ALA A 137 -13.07 -12.98 9.09
CA ALA A 137 -14.10 -12.15 9.72
C ALA A 137 -13.59 -11.49 11.02
N TRP A 138 -12.87 -12.24 11.86
CA TRP A 138 -12.26 -11.70 13.08
C TRP A 138 -11.20 -10.63 12.79
N SER A 139 -10.36 -10.83 11.77
CA SER A 139 -9.39 -9.83 11.33
C SER A 139 -10.05 -8.55 10.84
N LEU A 140 -11.14 -8.66 10.07
CA LEU A 140 -11.91 -7.51 9.63
C LEU A 140 -12.52 -6.75 10.83
N ALA A 141 -13.16 -7.47 11.76
CA ALA A 141 -13.74 -6.88 12.97
C ALA A 141 -12.68 -6.20 13.85
N ALA A 142 -11.52 -6.82 14.03
CA ALA A 142 -10.41 -6.24 14.77
C ALA A 142 -9.86 -4.97 14.11
N GLY A 143 -9.77 -4.95 12.77
CA GLY A 143 -9.36 -3.77 12.01
C GLY A 143 -10.31 -2.60 12.22
N ILE A 144 -11.62 -2.84 12.09
CA ILE A 144 -12.67 -1.84 12.34
C ILE A 144 -12.58 -1.30 13.78
N ALA A 145 -12.52 -2.19 14.77
CA ALA A 145 -12.48 -1.78 16.18
C ALA A 145 -11.27 -0.87 16.49
N LEU A 146 -10.11 -1.19 15.93
CA LEU A 146 -8.89 -0.40 16.11
C LEU A 146 -8.90 0.92 15.34
N ALA A 147 -9.68 1.01 14.26
CA ALA A 147 -9.80 2.21 13.44
C ALA A 147 -10.70 3.30 14.05
N ILE A 148 -11.62 2.95 14.97
CA ILE A 148 -12.61 3.89 15.52
C ILE A 148 -11.98 5.20 16.03
N PRO A 149 -10.92 5.19 16.88
CA PRO A 149 -10.33 6.43 17.38
C PRO A 149 -9.76 7.31 16.25
N LEU A 150 -9.14 6.69 15.24
CA LEU A 150 -8.51 7.40 14.14
C LEU A 150 -9.53 7.87 13.09
N ALA A 151 -10.65 7.17 12.93
CA ALA A 151 -11.77 7.64 12.14
C ALA A 151 -12.36 8.93 12.72
N ILE A 152 -12.46 9.04 14.05
CA ILE A 152 -12.90 10.25 14.76
C ILE A 152 -11.91 11.40 14.50
N ILE A 153 -10.60 11.16 14.71
CA ILE A 153 -9.57 12.17 14.47
C ILE A 153 -9.56 12.64 13.00
N ASN A 154 -9.67 11.71 12.05
CA ASN A 154 -9.74 12.02 10.63
C ASN A 154 -10.95 12.91 10.31
N ASN A 155 -12.13 12.58 10.83
CA ASN A 155 -13.33 13.36 10.59
C ASN A 155 -13.29 14.73 11.27
N LEU A 156 -12.67 14.85 12.45
CA LEU A 156 -12.46 16.14 13.10
C LEU A 156 -11.54 17.04 12.25
N TYR A 157 -10.48 16.48 11.66
CA TYR A 157 -9.62 17.21 10.73
C TYR A 157 -10.38 17.68 9.48
N PHE A 158 -11.19 16.83 8.86
CA PHE A 158 -11.97 17.23 7.69
C PHE A 158 -13.08 18.23 8.03
N TYR A 159 -13.70 18.13 9.20
CA TYR A 159 -14.66 19.12 9.68
C TYR A 159 -14.02 20.52 9.83
N THR A 160 -12.81 20.60 10.37
CA THR A 160 -12.13 21.89 10.56
C THR A 160 -11.56 22.50 9.27
N THR A 161 -11.36 21.68 8.22
CA THR A 161 -10.74 22.11 6.96
C THR A 161 -11.71 22.23 5.79
N SER A 162 -12.76 21.41 5.76
CA SER A 162 -13.75 21.32 4.67
C SER A 162 -15.14 21.82 5.06
N GLY A 163 -15.39 22.09 6.35
CA GLY A 163 -16.62 22.70 6.85
C GLY A 163 -17.64 21.69 7.37
N ALA A 164 -18.93 22.05 7.27
CA ALA A 164 -20.02 21.29 7.90
C ALA A 164 -20.25 19.92 7.25
N VAL A 165 -20.68 18.96 8.08
CA VAL A 165 -21.00 17.58 7.69
C VAL A 165 -22.11 17.53 6.63
N GLN A 166 -21.92 16.70 5.61
CA GLN A 166 -22.93 16.39 4.59
C GLN A 166 -23.18 14.88 4.54
N ILE A 167 -24.12 14.39 5.35
CA ILE A 167 -24.38 12.95 5.44
C ILE A 167 -24.72 12.36 4.06
N ARG A 168 -23.92 11.39 3.62
CA ARG A 168 -24.06 10.69 2.33
C ARG A 168 -24.77 9.35 2.51
N ASN A 169 -25.08 8.70 1.39
CA ASN A 169 -25.65 7.36 1.41
C ASN A 169 -24.64 6.36 2.04
N PRO A 170 -25.03 5.60 3.08
CA PRO A 170 -24.10 4.73 3.80
C PRO A 170 -23.57 3.57 2.94
N PHE A 171 -24.39 3.00 2.06
CA PHE A 171 -23.96 1.92 1.17
C PHE A 171 -22.98 2.41 0.11
N ALA A 172 -23.27 3.56 -0.52
CA ALA A 172 -22.35 4.16 -1.49
C ALA A 172 -21.03 4.55 -0.84
N SER A 173 -21.06 5.10 0.38
CA SER A 173 -19.85 5.49 1.14
C SER A 173 -19.02 4.26 1.53
N ALA A 174 -19.68 3.20 2.01
CA ALA A 174 -19.04 1.94 2.34
C ALA A 174 -18.40 1.29 1.11
N PHE A 175 -19.10 1.31 -0.04
CA PHE A 175 -18.58 0.75 -1.28
C PHE A 175 -17.42 1.59 -1.83
N ALA A 176 -17.54 2.92 -1.86
CA ALA A 176 -16.47 3.82 -2.32
C ALA A 176 -15.20 3.69 -1.48
N ALA A 177 -15.32 3.46 -0.16
CA ALA A 177 -14.20 3.23 0.74
C ALA A 177 -13.45 1.90 0.51
N LEU A 178 -14.04 0.93 -0.21
CA LEU A 178 -13.34 -0.31 -0.57
C LEU A 178 -12.18 -0.04 -1.52
N SER A 179 -12.34 0.93 -2.43
CA SER A 179 -11.29 1.29 -3.38
C SER A 179 -9.98 1.66 -2.67
N PRO A 180 -9.90 2.74 -1.87
CA PRO A 180 -8.67 3.14 -1.20
C PRO A 180 -8.21 2.09 -0.18
N GLY A 181 -9.15 1.52 0.59
CA GLY A 181 -8.84 0.51 1.61
C GLY A 181 -8.21 -0.77 1.06
N ILE A 182 -8.56 -1.20 -0.17
CA ILE A 182 -7.92 -2.35 -0.82
C ILE A 182 -6.67 -1.89 -1.59
N HIS A 183 -6.82 -0.85 -2.42
CA HIS A 183 -5.79 -0.41 -3.34
C HIS A 183 -4.49 -0.05 -2.63
N GLU A 184 -4.59 0.80 -1.61
CA GLU A 184 -3.42 1.36 -0.96
C GLU A 184 -2.74 0.32 -0.07
N GLU A 185 -3.53 -0.48 0.64
CA GLU A 185 -3.02 -1.57 1.47
C GLU A 185 -2.33 -2.66 0.66
N VAL A 186 -2.79 -2.94 -0.55
CA VAL A 186 -2.19 -3.97 -1.41
C VAL A 186 -0.95 -3.44 -2.14
N ILE A 187 -1.07 -2.31 -2.85
CA ILE A 187 0.01 -1.82 -3.72
C ILE A 187 1.13 -1.18 -2.91
N PHE A 188 0.78 -0.21 -2.06
CA PHE A 188 1.78 0.64 -1.39
C PHE A 188 2.30 0.04 -0.08
N ARG A 189 1.56 -0.88 0.55
CA ARG A 189 1.98 -1.52 1.80
C ARG A 189 2.36 -2.98 1.61
N PHE A 190 1.40 -3.85 1.31
CA PHE A 190 1.63 -5.30 1.28
C PHE A 190 2.73 -5.71 0.29
N PHE A 191 2.65 -5.20 -0.94
CA PHE A 191 3.67 -5.50 -1.95
C PHE A 191 5.04 -4.89 -1.61
N VAL A 192 5.09 -3.64 -1.12
CA VAL A 192 6.35 -2.99 -0.73
C VAL A 192 7.01 -3.72 0.45
N LEU A 193 6.24 -4.12 1.46
CA LEU A 193 6.71 -4.95 2.57
C LEU A 193 7.24 -6.28 2.07
N ALA A 194 6.51 -6.96 1.18
CA ALA A 194 6.95 -8.23 0.59
C ALA A 194 8.25 -8.08 -0.18
N LEU A 195 8.38 -7.04 -1.01
CA LEU A 195 9.58 -6.77 -1.79
C LEU A 195 10.79 -6.48 -0.89
N CYS A 196 10.65 -5.58 0.08
CA CYS A 196 11.75 -5.21 0.97
C CYS A 196 12.18 -6.38 1.86
N LEU A 197 11.24 -7.09 2.48
CA LEU A 197 11.54 -8.24 3.33
C LEU A 197 12.14 -9.40 2.53
N HIS A 198 11.69 -9.60 1.29
CA HIS A 198 12.30 -10.59 0.40
C HIS A 198 13.73 -10.22 0.05
N LEU A 199 14.01 -8.97 -0.33
CA LEU A 199 15.37 -8.51 -0.64
C LEU A 199 16.30 -8.66 0.58
N LEU A 200 15.79 -8.35 1.77
CA LEU A 200 16.55 -8.37 3.02
C LEU A 200 16.52 -9.73 3.74
N ARG A 201 16.01 -10.81 3.13
CA ARG A 201 15.87 -12.13 3.76
C ARG A 201 17.18 -12.77 4.25
N TYR A 202 18.32 -12.32 3.73
CA TYR A 202 19.66 -12.78 4.16
C TYR A 202 20.35 -11.82 5.13
N SER A 203 19.70 -10.73 5.54
CA SER A 203 20.24 -9.77 6.49
C SER A 203 20.36 -10.38 7.89
N THR A 204 21.51 -10.19 8.52
CA THR A 204 21.72 -10.54 9.93
C THR A 204 21.02 -9.55 10.87
N ALA A 205 20.80 -8.31 10.42
CA ALA A 205 20.12 -7.25 11.18
C ALA A 205 18.60 -7.27 10.96
N ARG A 206 17.92 -8.33 11.42
CA ARG A 206 16.48 -8.55 11.18
C ARG A 206 15.57 -7.39 11.63
N ARG A 207 15.86 -6.79 12.79
CA ARG A 207 15.09 -5.65 13.31
C ARG A 207 15.21 -4.43 12.41
N LEU A 208 16.43 -4.12 11.97
CA LEU A 208 16.67 -3.01 11.05
C LEU A 208 16.00 -3.27 9.69
N ALA A 209 16.07 -4.50 9.19
CA ALA A 209 15.39 -4.87 7.94
C ALA A 209 13.87 -4.64 8.02
N LEU A 210 13.24 -5.00 9.14
CA LEU A 210 11.83 -4.74 9.36
C LEU A 210 11.52 -3.25 9.47
N ILE A 211 12.31 -2.48 10.22
CA ILE A 211 12.14 -1.02 10.36
C ILE A 211 12.22 -0.34 9.00
N VAL A 212 13.21 -0.71 8.18
CA VAL A 212 13.39 -0.13 6.84
C VAL A 212 12.25 -0.54 5.90
N ALA A 213 11.82 -1.80 5.93
CA ALA A 213 10.67 -2.24 5.13
C ALA A 213 9.38 -1.49 5.50
N VAL A 214 9.12 -1.32 6.80
CA VAL A 214 7.98 -0.52 7.28
C VAL A 214 8.14 0.95 6.89
N GLY A 215 9.32 1.53 7.05
CA GLY A 215 9.59 2.90 6.64
C GLY A 215 9.32 3.15 5.15
N LEU A 216 9.74 2.24 4.29
CA LEU A 216 9.49 2.33 2.84
C LEU A 216 8.05 2.03 2.42
N ALA A 217 7.29 1.28 3.23
CA ALA A 217 5.86 1.10 3.00
C ALA A 217 5.02 2.30 3.47
N VAL A 218 5.54 3.12 4.40
CA VAL A 218 4.82 4.24 5.01
C VAL A 218 5.18 5.58 4.39
N VAL A 219 6.47 5.94 4.39
CA VAL A 219 6.91 7.31 4.08
C VAL A 219 6.68 7.69 2.60
N PRO A 220 7.07 6.87 1.60
CA PRO A 220 6.79 7.16 0.20
C PRO A 220 5.30 7.32 -0.09
N HIS A 221 4.48 6.42 0.44
CA HIS A 221 3.04 6.49 0.24
C HIS A 221 2.42 7.74 0.87
N SER A 222 2.80 8.10 2.10
CA SER A 222 2.36 9.36 2.71
C SER A 222 2.80 10.59 1.89
N LEU A 223 4.03 10.57 1.35
CA LEU A 223 4.55 11.64 0.49
C LEU A 223 3.75 11.79 -0.80
N ASN A 224 3.16 10.72 -1.34
CA ASN A 224 2.35 10.79 -2.56
C ASN A 224 1.13 11.70 -2.40
N HIS A 225 0.59 11.86 -1.19
CA HIS A 225 -0.58 12.72 -0.92
C HIS A 225 -0.27 14.21 -0.83
N LEU A 226 1.01 14.58 -0.75
CA LEU A 226 1.45 15.89 -0.27
C LEU A 226 2.17 16.79 -1.29
N PRO A 227 2.45 16.44 -2.57
CA PRO A 227 3.24 17.32 -3.41
C PRO A 227 2.67 18.73 -3.58
N ASP A 228 1.37 18.84 -3.85
CA ASP A 228 0.73 20.15 -4.04
C ASP A 228 0.72 20.96 -2.72
N LEU A 229 0.50 20.29 -1.58
CA LEU A 229 0.54 20.93 -0.27
C LEU A 229 1.95 21.39 0.11
N LEU A 230 2.98 20.60 -0.20
CA LEU A 230 4.37 20.96 0.07
C LEU A 230 4.82 22.19 -0.74
N LEU A 231 4.29 22.37 -1.95
CA LEU A 231 4.54 23.59 -2.73
C LEU A 231 3.76 24.79 -2.18
N ALA A 232 2.48 24.60 -1.85
CA ALA A 232 1.62 25.70 -1.40
C ALA A 232 1.94 26.15 0.03
N ASN A 233 2.28 25.22 0.92
CA ASN A 233 2.60 25.46 2.32
C ASN A 233 3.59 24.39 2.84
N PRO A 234 4.91 24.58 2.65
CA PRO A 234 5.92 23.60 3.02
C PRO A 234 5.86 23.16 4.48
N THR A 235 5.64 24.11 5.40
CA THR A 235 5.55 23.84 6.83
C THR A 235 4.37 22.93 7.14
N MET A 236 3.17 23.24 6.62
CA MET A 236 2.01 22.40 6.81
C MET A 236 2.15 21.05 6.10
N GLY A 237 2.81 21.00 4.94
CA GLY A 237 3.14 19.76 4.23
C GLY A 237 4.01 18.82 5.08
N ILE A 238 5.02 19.34 5.78
CA ILE A 238 5.86 18.53 6.70
C ILE A 238 5.04 18.06 7.92
N VAL A 239 4.21 18.93 8.51
CA VAL A 239 3.31 18.54 9.61
C VAL A 239 2.37 17.42 9.17
N MET A 240 1.79 17.56 7.98
CA MET A 240 0.89 16.54 7.43
C MET A 240 1.62 15.27 7.03
N LEU A 241 2.87 15.32 6.60
CA LEU A 241 3.69 14.14 6.39
C LEU A 241 3.88 13.35 7.68
N MET A 242 4.21 14.04 8.78
CA MET A 242 4.32 13.38 10.09
C MET A 242 2.98 12.80 10.53
N ALA A 243 1.89 13.56 10.42
CA ALA A 243 0.56 13.09 10.81
C ALA A 243 0.11 11.88 9.98
N THR A 244 0.21 11.94 8.65
CA THR A 244 -0.15 10.83 7.75
C THR A 244 0.72 9.59 7.98
N CYS A 245 2.02 9.75 8.21
CA CYS A 245 2.90 8.64 8.59
C CYS A 245 2.51 8.04 9.94
N LEU A 246 2.37 8.84 11.00
CA LEU A 246 2.25 8.34 12.37
C LEU A 246 0.84 7.90 12.74
N LEU A 247 -0.19 8.61 12.28
CA LEU A 247 -1.58 8.33 12.64
C LEU A 247 -2.23 7.31 11.72
N PHE A 248 -1.80 7.23 10.45
CA PHE A 248 -2.47 6.39 9.45
C PHE A 248 -1.53 5.34 8.88
N GLY A 249 -0.42 5.74 8.25
CA GLY A 249 0.48 4.83 7.55
C GLY A 249 1.13 3.77 8.45
N LEU A 250 1.73 4.19 9.56
CA LEU A 250 2.45 3.32 10.47
C LEU A 250 1.52 2.31 11.18
N PRO A 251 0.35 2.70 11.73
CA PRO A 251 -0.60 1.75 12.28
C PRO A 251 -1.01 0.67 11.28
N MET A 252 -1.33 1.03 10.03
CA MET A 252 -1.70 0.06 8.98
C MET A 252 -0.54 -0.89 8.66
N ALA A 253 0.67 -0.38 8.48
CA ALA A 253 1.85 -1.21 8.23
C ALA A 253 2.16 -2.16 9.40
N VAL A 254 2.04 -1.68 10.64
CA VAL A 254 2.22 -2.51 11.85
C VAL A 254 1.14 -3.57 11.96
N LEU A 255 -0.12 -3.26 11.62
CA LEU A 255 -1.21 -4.23 11.58
C LEU A 255 -0.96 -5.33 10.54
N GLN A 256 -0.47 -4.97 9.35
CA GLN A 256 -0.08 -5.98 8.35
C GLN A 256 1.03 -6.90 8.88
N VAL A 257 2.09 -6.33 9.46
CA VAL A 257 3.23 -7.11 9.97
C VAL A 257 2.85 -7.99 11.16
N ARG A 258 2.03 -7.48 12.09
CA ARG A 258 1.70 -8.18 13.35
C ARG A 258 0.46 -9.06 13.27
N ARG A 259 -0.42 -8.83 12.29
CA ARG A 259 -1.66 -9.58 12.10
C ARG A 259 -1.73 -10.13 10.69
N ASN A 260 -2.26 -9.35 9.75
CA ASN A 260 -2.45 -9.73 8.35
C ASN A 260 -2.97 -8.55 7.53
N LEU A 261 -3.04 -8.76 6.21
CA LEU A 261 -3.56 -7.79 5.25
C LEU A 261 -5.03 -7.40 5.53
N GLU A 262 -5.89 -8.37 5.88
CA GLU A 262 -7.32 -8.14 6.07
C GLU A 262 -7.60 -7.15 7.20
N THR A 263 -6.83 -7.24 8.30
CA THR A 263 -6.95 -6.31 9.43
C THR A 263 -6.61 -4.89 8.99
N ALA A 264 -5.59 -4.71 8.16
CA ALA A 264 -5.18 -3.39 7.68
C ALA A 264 -6.15 -2.82 6.63
N ILE A 265 -6.67 -3.65 5.71
CA ILE A 265 -7.74 -3.28 4.77
C ILE A 265 -8.96 -2.79 5.54
N ALA A 266 -9.43 -3.55 6.54
CA ALA A 266 -10.60 -3.18 7.32
C ALA A 266 -10.39 -1.90 8.14
N PHE A 267 -9.19 -1.73 8.70
CA PHE A 267 -8.83 -0.52 9.43
C PHE A 267 -8.88 0.71 8.52
N HIS A 268 -8.24 0.64 7.35
CA HIS A 268 -8.23 1.73 6.38
C HIS A 268 -9.64 2.00 5.86
N TRP A 269 -10.33 0.96 5.39
CA TRP A 269 -11.70 1.02 4.91
C TRP A 269 -12.63 1.72 5.90
N TRP A 270 -12.53 1.43 7.19
CA TRP A 270 -13.40 2.06 8.19
C TRP A 270 -13.15 3.57 8.32
N ILE A 271 -11.89 4.01 8.33
CA ILE A 271 -11.55 5.44 8.40
C ILE A 271 -12.15 6.20 7.22
N ASP A 272 -12.00 5.64 6.03
CA ASP A 272 -12.51 6.23 4.79
C ASP A 272 -14.03 6.14 4.67
N PHE A 273 -14.63 5.03 5.11
CA PHE A 273 -16.07 4.88 5.17
C PHE A 273 -16.70 5.97 6.03
N VAL A 274 -16.19 6.19 7.25
CA VAL A 274 -16.73 7.21 8.15
C VAL A 274 -16.53 8.60 7.54
N ARG A 275 -15.37 8.88 6.93
CA ARG A 275 -15.10 10.15 6.21
C ARG A 275 -16.14 10.39 5.11
N PHE A 276 -16.30 9.43 4.21
CA PHE A 276 -17.23 9.55 3.07
C PHE A 276 -18.69 9.62 3.52
N LEU A 277 -19.05 8.89 4.58
CA LEU A 277 -20.39 8.94 5.18
C LEU A 277 -20.73 10.35 5.66
N PHE A 278 -19.77 11.06 6.27
CA PHE A 278 -19.96 12.44 6.71
C PHE A 278 -19.74 13.48 5.59
N GLY A 279 -19.46 13.04 4.37
CA GLY A 279 -19.43 13.87 3.17
C GLY A 279 -18.13 14.65 2.97
N PHE A 280 -17.05 14.18 3.59
CA PHE A 280 -15.69 14.70 3.42
C PHE A 280 -14.86 13.86 2.44
#